data_AF-A0A359KKA0-F1
#
_entry.id   AF-A0A359KKA0-F1
#
_cell.length_a   1.000
_cell.length_b   1.000
_cell.length_c   1.000
_cell.angle_alpha   90.00
_cell.angle_beta   90.00
_cell.angle_gamma   90.00
#
_symmetry.space_group_name_H-M   'P 1'
#
loop_
_entity.id
_entity.type
_entity.pdbx_description
1 polymer ?
#
loop_
_entity_poly.entity_id
_entity_poly.type
_entity_poly.pdbx_seq_one_letter_code
_entity_poly.pdbx_strand_id
1 'polypeptide(L)'
;MTASPQPTRQPVATRTPRAPANTPARSPAPTPTQKPAPVATQKPAGNCDPAYPDVCIPPPPPDLSCKDIPYRRFRVLPPDPHGFDRDGDGIGCESK
;
A
#
# COMPACT_ATOMS: atom_id res chain seq x y z
N MET A 1 80.64 26.20 29.86
CA MET A 1 80.61 25.76 28.45
C MET A 1 80.50 24.24 28.46
N THR A 2 79.30 23.72 28.76
CA THR A 2 78.37 23.08 27.79
C THR A 2 78.74 21.63 27.52
N ALA A 3 78.10 20.70 28.25
CA ALA A 3 77.94 19.31 27.82
C ALA A 3 76.44 18.99 27.90
N SER A 4 75.85 18.88 26.73
CA SER A 4 74.41 18.87 26.45
C SER A 4 73.67 17.64 27.00
N PRO A 5 72.40 17.78 27.38
CA PRO A 5 71.55 16.64 27.70
C PRO A 5 71.21 15.83 26.44
N GLN A 6 71.20 14.50 26.55
CA GLN A 6 70.81 13.59 25.47
C GLN A 6 69.33 13.76 25.10
N PRO A 7 68.98 13.84 23.80
CA PRO A 7 67.59 13.83 23.36
C PRO A 7 67.05 12.39 23.36
N THR A 8 65.92 12.21 24.03
CA THR A 8 65.20 10.95 24.13
C THR A 8 64.18 10.83 23.00
N ARG A 9 63.94 9.58 22.56
CA ARG A 9 62.67 9.04 22.01
C ARG A 9 62.37 9.29 20.52
N GLN A 10 62.70 8.25 19.73
CA GLN A 10 61.87 7.48 18.79
C GLN A 10 60.87 8.22 17.84
N PRO A 11 60.86 7.92 16.53
CA PRO A 11 59.81 8.34 15.61
C PRO A 11 58.62 7.39 15.72
N VAL A 12 57.52 7.83 16.35
CA VAL A 12 56.26 7.08 16.29
C VAL A 12 55.39 7.59 15.16
N ALA A 13 55.02 6.65 14.31
CA ALA A 13 54.26 6.80 13.10
C ALA A 13 52.93 7.53 13.29
N THR A 14 52.58 8.29 12.25
CA THR A 14 51.24 8.49 11.68
C THR A 14 50.15 7.67 12.36
N ARG A 15 49.21 8.33 13.06
CA ARG A 15 47.90 7.74 13.33
C ARG A 15 46.82 8.53 12.61
N THR A 16 46.21 7.79 11.71
CA THR A 16 45.10 8.04 10.79
C THR A 16 43.80 8.41 11.54
N PRO A 17 42.67 8.57 10.83
CA PRO A 17 41.92 9.80 10.72
C PRO A 17 40.72 9.86 11.69
N ARG A 18 40.10 11.03 11.68
CA ARG A 18 38.81 11.39 12.28
C ARG A 18 37.75 10.27 12.12
N ALA A 19 37.18 9.83 13.23
CA ALA A 19 36.02 8.93 13.23
C ALA A 19 34.84 9.59 12.49
N PRO A 20 34.22 8.94 11.48
CA PRO A 20 32.86 9.26 11.15
C PRO A 20 31.97 8.66 12.24
N ALA A 21 31.19 9.52 12.89
CA ALA A 21 30.03 9.10 13.66
C ALA A 21 29.08 8.38 12.69
N ASN A 22 29.13 7.05 12.66
CA ASN A 22 28.11 6.23 12.04
C ASN A 22 26.87 6.29 12.94
N THR A 23 26.12 7.38 12.82
CA THR A 23 24.72 7.40 13.20
C THR A 23 24.01 6.40 12.30
N PRO A 24 23.35 5.35 12.84
CA PRO A 24 22.37 4.63 12.05
C PRO A 24 21.23 5.63 11.83
N ALA A 25 21.25 6.29 10.66
CA ALA A 25 20.04 6.87 10.12
C ALA A 25 19.01 5.75 10.12
N ARG A 26 17.98 5.88 10.97
CA ARG A 26 16.75 5.09 10.84
C ARG A 26 16.34 5.21 9.39
N SER A 27 16.55 4.15 8.62
CA SER A 27 15.93 4.02 7.31
C SER A 27 14.44 4.28 7.53
N PRO A 28 13.80 5.15 6.74
CA PRO A 28 12.35 5.08 6.65
C PRO A 28 12.04 3.64 6.22
N ALA A 29 11.20 2.96 7.00
CA ALA A 29 10.67 1.67 6.61
C ALA A 29 10.19 1.76 5.15
N PRO A 30 10.40 0.72 4.32
CA PRO A 30 9.79 0.71 3.00
C PRO A 30 8.29 0.90 3.22
N THR A 31 7.77 2.01 2.72
CA THR A 31 6.34 2.23 2.55
C THR A 31 5.79 0.96 1.92
N PRO A 32 4.69 0.37 2.41
CA PRO A 32 4.06 -0.71 1.68
C PRO A 32 3.80 -0.17 0.29
N THR A 33 4.49 -0.72 -0.70
CA THR A 33 4.16 -0.56 -2.11
C THR A 33 2.71 -0.97 -2.21
N GLN A 34 1.80 0.02 -2.19
CA GLN A 34 0.44 -0.19 -2.63
C GLN A 34 0.60 -0.73 -4.04
N LYS A 35 0.40 -2.04 -4.18
CA LYS A 35 0.03 -2.67 -5.45
C LYS A 35 -0.86 -1.65 -6.15
N PRO A 36 -0.58 -1.25 -7.40
CA PRO A 36 -1.45 -0.31 -8.10
C PRO A 36 -2.87 -0.80 -7.91
N ALA A 37 -3.68 -0.05 -7.16
CA ALA A 37 -5.11 -0.30 -7.12
C ALA A 37 -5.51 -0.33 -8.60
N PRO A 38 -6.20 -1.39 -9.07
CA PRO A 38 -6.67 -1.38 -10.44
C PRO A 38 -7.38 -0.04 -10.61
N VAL A 39 -6.88 0.75 -11.56
CA VAL A 39 -7.43 2.06 -11.90
C VAL A 39 -8.92 1.83 -11.99
N ALA A 40 -9.69 2.36 -11.04
CA ALA A 40 -11.13 2.29 -11.12
C ALA A 40 -11.46 3.03 -12.41
N THR A 41 -11.71 2.25 -13.47
CA THR A 41 -12.21 2.76 -14.74
C THR A 41 -13.42 3.56 -14.34
N GLN A 42 -13.29 4.88 -14.40
CA GLN A 42 -14.30 5.80 -13.89
C GLN A 42 -15.59 5.43 -14.62
N LYS A 43 -16.48 4.75 -13.90
CA LYS A 43 -17.80 4.43 -14.41
C LYS A 43 -18.46 5.75 -14.80
N PRO A 44 -19.35 5.75 -15.81
CA PRO A 44 -20.11 6.94 -16.15
C PRO A 44 -20.67 7.56 -14.87
N ALA A 45 -20.65 8.88 -14.77
CA ALA A 45 -21.13 9.67 -13.64
C ALA A 45 -22.65 9.54 -13.44
N GLY A 46 -23.14 8.31 -13.31
CA GLY A 46 -24.43 7.96 -12.74
C GLY A 46 -24.22 7.55 -11.29
N ASN A 47 -25.29 7.58 -10.52
CA ASN A 47 -25.31 7.21 -9.11
C ASN A 47 -25.09 5.68 -8.94
N CYS A 48 -24.01 5.12 -9.47
CA CYS A 48 -23.64 3.72 -9.33
C CYS A 48 -22.99 3.52 -7.95
N ASP A 49 -23.34 2.44 -7.28
CA ASP A 49 -22.76 2.08 -5.99
C ASP A 49 -21.32 1.53 -6.17
N PRO A 50 -20.35 2.00 -5.36
CA PRO A 50 -18.96 1.53 -5.44
C PRO A 50 -18.79 0.06 -5.06
N ALA A 51 -19.76 -0.56 -4.37
CA ALA A 51 -19.77 -1.99 -4.07
C ALA A 51 -19.79 -2.85 -5.35
N TYR A 52 -20.25 -2.29 -6.48
CA TYR A 52 -20.34 -3.01 -7.76
C TYR A 52 -19.45 -2.33 -8.80
N PRO A 53 -18.13 -2.59 -8.81
CA PRO A 53 -17.20 -1.92 -9.72
C PRO A 53 -17.36 -2.35 -11.18
N ASP A 54 -17.80 -3.58 -11.45
CA ASP A 54 -17.99 -4.11 -12.81
C ASP A 54 -19.30 -3.65 -13.46
N VAL A 55 -20.40 -3.58 -12.69
CA VAL A 55 -21.75 -3.24 -13.20
C VAL A 55 -22.35 -2.01 -12.53
N CYS A 56 -23.00 -1.11 -13.28
CA CYS A 56 -23.58 0.09 -12.66
C CYS A 56 -24.92 -0.30 -12.03
N ILE A 57 -24.94 -0.40 -10.70
CA ILE A 57 -26.16 -0.65 -9.92
C ILE A 57 -26.31 0.50 -8.93
N PRO A 58 -27.44 1.23 -8.93
CA PRO A 58 -27.65 2.34 -8.01
C PRO A 58 -27.82 1.86 -6.56
N PRO A 59 -27.46 2.65 -5.54
CA PRO A 59 -27.71 2.30 -4.14
C PRO A 59 -29.22 2.26 -3.83
N PRO A 60 -29.67 1.46 -2.84
CA PRO A 60 -31.06 1.42 -2.44
C PRO A 60 -31.53 2.74 -1.79
N PRO A 61 -32.82 3.09 -1.87
CA PRO A 61 -33.90 2.41 -2.61
C PRO A 61 -34.00 2.86 -4.08
N PRO A 62 -34.36 1.98 -5.03
CA PRO A 62 -34.98 0.66 -4.84
C PRO A 62 -33.99 -0.46 -4.49
N ASP A 63 -34.48 -1.49 -3.80
CA ASP A 63 -33.74 -2.75 -3.59
C ASP A 63 -33.76 -3.55 -4.90
N LEU A 64 -32.60 -3.72 -5.52
CA LEU A 64 -32.46 -4.47 -6.76
C LEU A 64 -32.01 -5.87 -6.41
N SER A 65 -32.73 -6.89 -6.89
CA SER A 65 -32.31 -8.28 -6.75
C SER A 65 -31.69 -8.80 -8.05
N CYS A 66 -31.06 -9.98 -7.99
CA CYS A 66 -30.53 -10.63 -9.18
C CYS A 66 -31.57 -10.79 -10.30
N LYS A 67 -32.88 -10.83 -9.99
CA LYS A 67 -33.94 -10.93 -11.00
C LYS A 67 -34.22 -9.61 -11.73
N ASP A 68 -33.90 -8.49 -11.09
CA ASP A 68 -34.18 -7.15 -11.61
C ASP A 68 -33.08 -6.62 -12.53
N ILE A 69 -31.88 -7.19 -12.42
CA ILE A 69 -30.74 -6.84 -13.26
C ILE A 69 -30.44 -7.96 -14.27
N PRO A 70 -29.97 -7.63 -15.49
CA PRO A 70 -29.52 -8.63 -16.46
C PRO A 70 -28.11 -9.17 -16.15
N TYR A 71 -27.39 -8.57 -15.21
CA TYR A 71 -26.00 -8.93 -14.89
C TYR A 71 -25.91 -10.16 -13.98
N ARG A 72 -24.94 -11.03 -14.24
CA ARG A 72 -24.67 -12.25 -13.48
C ARG A 72 -23.17 -12.42 -13.28
N ARG A 73 -22.77 -13.05 -12.18
CA ARG A 73 -21.37 -13.35 -11.86
C ARG A 73 -20.47 -12.12 -11.96
N PHE A 74 -20.93 -11.00 -11.40
CA PHE A 74 -20.15 -9.77 -11.36
C PHE A 74 -19.48 -9.64 -10.00
N ARG A 75 -18.39 -8.86 -9.94
CA ARG A 75 -17.69 -8.63 -8.68
C ARG A 75 -18.54 -7.80 -7.73
N VAL A 76 -18.68 -8.27 -6.50
CA VAL A 76 -19.30 -7.57 -5.38
C VAL A 76 -18.23 -7.27 -4.34
N LEU A 77 -18.20 -6.04 -3.87
CA LEU A 77 -17.34 -5.60 -2.77
C LEU A 77 -18.19 -5.42 -1.51
N PRO A 78 -17.70 -5.84 -0.34
CA PRO A 78 -18.36 -5.56 0.93
C PRO A 78 -18.22 -4.07 1.33
N PRO A 79 -19.22 -3.45 1.99
CA PRO A 79 -20.53 -4.02 2.32
C PRO A 79 -21.44 -4.06 1.09
N ASP A 80 -22.14 -5.18 0.88
CA ASP A 80 -23.04 -5.41 -0.26
C ASP A 80 -24.46 -4.89 0.07
N PRO A 81 -24.85 -3.67 -0.38
CA PRO A 81 -26.07 -3.04 0.13
C PRO A 81 -27.35 -3.71 -0.39
N HIS A 82 -27.31 -4.32 -1.58
CA HIS A 82 -28.44 -5.09 -2.15
C HIS A 82 -28.40 -6.58 -1.80
N GLY A 83 -27.29 -7.10 -1.28
CA GLY A 83 -27.18 -8.53 -0.94
C GLY A 83 -27.17 -9.45 -2.17
N PHE A 84 -26.51 -9.05 -3.27
CA PHE A 84 -26.31 -9.91 -4.44
C PHE A 84 -25.36 -11.08 -4.19
N ASP A 85 -24.43 -10.91 -3.25
CA ASP A 85 -23.46 -11.89 -2.78
C ASP A 85 -23.84 -12.34 -1.35
N ARG A 86 -24.67 -13.38 -1.27
CA ARG A 86 -25.18 -13.89 0.01
C ARG A 86 -24.18 -14.79 0.73
N ASP A 87 -23.31 -15.44 -0.02
CA ASP A 87 -22.31 -16.39 0.49
C ASP A 87 -20.97 -15.72 0.82
N GLY A 88 -20.74 -14.49 0.33
CA GLY A 88 -19.61 -13.64 0.68
C GLY A 88 -18.33 -14.00 -0.06
N ASP A 89 -18.42 -14.64 -1.24
CA ASP A 89 -17.28 -15.03 -2.05
C ASP A 89 -16.74 -13.87 -2.93
N GLY A 90 -17.49 -12.75 -2.98
CA GLY A 90 -17.20 -11.57 -3.78
C GLY A 90 -17.80 -11.62 -5.19
N ILE A 91 -18.70 -12.58 -5.48
CA ILE A 91 -19.35 -12.76 -6.79
C ILE A 91 -20.88 -12.71 -6.64
N GLY A 92 -21.46 -11.63 -7.13
CA GLY A 92 -22.91 -11.42 -7.11
C GLY A 92 -23.64 -12.22 -8.18
N CYS A 93 -24.81 -12.75 -7.81
CA CYS A 93 -25.76 -13.35 -8.74
C CYS A 93 -25.18 -14.50 -9.59
N GLU A 94 -24.53 -15.45 -8.94
CA GLU A 94 -23.91 -16.62 -9.59
C GLU A 94 -24.88 -17.75 -9.95
N SER A 95 -26.01 -17.81 -9.23
CA SER A 95 -27.07 -18.80 -9.40
C SER A 95 -27.90 -18.49 -10.65
N LYS A 96 -27.83 -19.40 -11.61
CA LYS A 96 -28.57 -19.36 -12.89
C LYS A 96 -30.07 -19.53 -12.69
#